data_AF-A0A7C7E6L4-F1
#
_entry.id   AF-A0A7C7E6L4-F1
#
_cell.length_a   1.000
_cell.length_b   1.000
_cell.length_c   1.000
_cell.angle_alpha   90.00
_cell.angle_beta   90.00
_cell.angle_gamma   90.00
#
_symmetry.space_group_name_H-M   'P 1'
#
loop_
_entity.id
_entity.type
_entity.pdbx_description
1 polymer ?
#
loop_
_entity_poly.entity_id
_entity_poly.type
_entity_poly.pdbx_seq_one_letter_code
_entity_poly.pdbx_strand_id
1 'polypeptide(L)' 'MGKNRDTIPYWLDTTEDTDYPKLMEDIEVDAAIVGGGLAGITTAHLLKKEG' A
#
# COMPACT_ATOMS: atom_id res chain seq x y z
N MET A 1 17.50 26.39 -17.49
CA MET A 1 17.82 25.27 -16.59
C MET A 1 16.89 25.35 -15.38
N GLY A 2 15.68 24.76 -15.46
CA GLY A 2 14.73 24.79 -14.34
C GLY A 2 15.10 23.74 -13.31
N LYS A 3 15.26 24.12 -12.03
CA LYS A 3 15.47 23.16 -10.95
C LYS A 3 14.30 22.17 -10.93
N ASN A 4 14.55 20.87 -11.10
CA ASN A 4 13.59 19.85 -10.72
C ASN A 4 13.34 20.04 -9.21
N ARG A 5 12.10 20.40 -8.86
CA ARG A 5 11.67 20.31 -7.47
C ARG A 5 11.35 18.84 -7.27
N ASP A 6 12.18 18.13 -6.54
CA ASP A 6 11.87 16.76 -6.14
C ASP A 6 10.67 16.84 -5.20
N THR A 7 9.46 16.59 -5.73
CA THR A 7 8.21 16.57 -4.96
C THR A 7 7.96 15.18 -4.42
N ILE A 8 8.96 14.58 -3.78
CA ILE A 8 8.80 13.28 -3.12
C ILE A 8 8.04 13.54 -1.81
N PRO A 9 6.89 12.88 -1.59
CA PRO A 9 6.17 12.97 -0.33
C PRO A 9 7.07 12.56 0.83
N TYR A 10 7.02 13.30 1.95
CA TYR A 10 7.83 13.03 3.14
C TYR A 10 7.74 11.57 3.60
N TRP A 11 6.55 10.97 3.56
CA TRP A 11 6.36 9.57 3.97
C TRP A 11 6.95 8.54 3.02
N LEU A 12 7.30 8.90 1.79
CA LEU A 12 8.08 8.03 0.90
C LEU A 12 9.59 8.27 1.08
N ASP A 13 9.98 9.47 1.51
CA ASP A 13 11.38 9.85 1.72
C ASP A 13 11.94 9.33 3.05
N THR A 14 11.09 9.20 4.08
CA THR A 14 11.53 8.83 5.44
C THR A 14 11.23 7.39 5.84
N THR A 15 10.58 6.62 4.98
CA THR A 15 10.33 5.20 5.24
C THR A 15 11.34 4.35 4.50
N GLU A 16 11.74 3.23 5.10
CA GLU A 16 12.51 2.22 4.39
C GLU A 16 11.72 1.65 3.21
N ASP A 17 12.45 1.16 2.20
CA ASP A 17 11.85 0.42 1.11
C ASP A 17 11.14 -0.83 1.64
N THR A 18 10.02 -1.17 1.01
CA THR A 18 9.24 -2.33 1.40
C THR A 18 9.68 -3.57 0.63
N ASP A 19 9.92 -4.67 1.34
CA ASP A 19 10.15 -6.00 0.76
C ASP A 19 9.08 -6.98 1.25
N TYR A 20 7.81 -6.66 0.93
CA TYR A 20 6.70 -7.53 1.30
C TYR A 20 6.80 -8.85 0.51
N PRO A 21 6.69 -10.01 1.18
CA PRO A 21 6.82 -11.28 0.51
C PRO A 21 5.73 -11.43 -0.54
N LYS A 22 6.11 -11.99 -1.69
CA LYS A 22 5.15 -12.40 -2.70
C LYS A 22 4.32 -13.57 -2.18
N LEU A 23 3.09 -13.65 -2.65
CA LEU A 23 2.27 -14.82 -2.44
C LEU A 23 2.90 -16.01 -3.19
N MET A 24 3.16 -17.11 -2.48
CA MET A 24 3.86 -18.29 -3.01
C MET A 24 2.90 -19.42 -3.44
N GLU A 25 1.62 -19.28 -3.11
CA GLU A 25 0.57 -20.25 -3.34
C GLU A 25 -0.77 -19.54 -3.54
N ASP A 26 -1.72 -20.18 -4.19
CA ASP A 26 -3.06 -19.62 -4.30
C ASP A 26 -3.75 -19.65 -2.93
N ILE A 27 -4.42 -18.54 -2.58
CA ILE A 27 -5.22 -18.43 -1.35
C ILE A 27 -6.65 -18.04 -1.69
N GLU A 28 -7.59 -18.53 -0.90
CA GLU A 28 -9.01 -18.16 -1.00
C GLU A 28 -9.35 -17.15 0.10
N VAL A 29 -10.01 -16.06 -0.28
CA VAL A 29 -10.39 -14.97 0.62
C VAL A 29 -11.77 -14.44 0.24
N ASP A 30 -12.51 -13.91 1.22
CA ASP A 30 -13.82 -13.30 0.97
C ASP A 30 -13.72 -12.02 0.12
N ALA A 31 -12.61 -11.28 0.27
CA ALA A 31 -12.31 -10.08 -0.50
C ALA A 31 -10.80 -9.90 -0.72
N ALA A 32 -10.43 -9.47 -1.93
CA ALA A 32 -9.06 -9.11 -2.30
C ALA A 32 -8.97 -7.61 -2.60
N ILE A 33 -7.92 -6.94 -2.09
CA ILE A 33 -7.69 -5.51 -2.27
C ILE A 33 -6.52 -5.29 -3.24
N VAL A 34 -6.78 -4.62 -4.36
CA VAL A 34 -5.76 -4.27 -5.36
C VAL A 34 -5.27 -2.84 -5.13
N GLY A 35 -4.04 -2.71 -4.62
CA GLY A 35 -3.35 -1.43 -4.37
C GLY A 35 -3.28 -1.03 -2.89
N GLY A 36 -2.06 -0.94 -2.35
CA GLY A 36 -1.78 -0.62 -0.93
C GLY A 36 -1.71 0.87 -0.60
N GLY A 37 -2.46 1.73 -1.32
CA GLY A 37 -2.55 3.16 -1.01
C GLY A 37 -3.50 3.45 0.17
N LEU A 38 -3.67 4.73 0.51
CA LEU A 38 -4.54 5.16 1.61
C LEU A 38 -5.96 4.58 1.50
N ALA A 39 -6.54 4.62 0.29
CA ALA A 39 -7.87 4.07 0.03
C ALA A 39 -7.90 2.55 0.29
N GLY A 40 -6.96 1.79 -0.27
CA GLY A 40 -6.91 0.34 -0.13
C GLY A 40 -6.69 -0.12 1.33
N ILE A 41 -5.76 0.51 2.05
CA ILE A 41 -5.52 0.20 3.46
C ILE A 41 -6.74 0.54 4.32
N THR A 42 -7.39 1.68 4.07
CA THR A 42 -8.61 2.06 4.79
C THR A 42 -9.73 1.06 4.53
N THR A 43 -9.93 0.66 3.27
CA THR A 43 -10.92 -0.37 2.91
C THR A 43 -10.63 -1.69 3.62
N ALA A 44 -9.38 -2.18 3.59
CA ALA A 44 -8.99 -3.40 4.29
C ALA A 44 -9.26 -3.32 5.80
N HIS A 45 -8.96 -2.17 6.42
CA HIS A 45 -9.22 -1.94 7.85
C HIS A 45 -10.72 -1.97 8.18
N LEU A 46 -11.55 -1.30 7.37
CA LEU A 46 -12.99 -1.26 7.58
C LEU A 46 -13.61 -2.65 7.36
N LEU A 47 -13.26 -3.35 6.28
CA LEU A 47 -13.74 -4.72 6.03
C LEU A 47 -13.38 -5.65 7.20
N LYS A 48 -12.15 -5.59 7.70
CA LYS A 48 -11.74 -6.38 8.87
C LYS A 48 -12.55 -6.08 10.13
N LYS A 49 -13.10 -4.86 10.27
CA LYS A 49 -13.91 -4.47 11.43
C LYS A 49 -15.37 -4.85 11.30
N GLU A 50 -15.91 -4.85 10.09
CA GLU A 50 -17.32 -5.18 9.82
C GLU A 50 -17.59 -6.69 9.84
N GLY A 51 -16.56 -7.52 9.55
CA GLY A 51 -16.69 -8.98 9.47
C GLY A 51 -17.38 -9.41 8.19
#